data_AF-A0A7W1HI00-F1
#
_entry.id   AF-A0A7W1HI00-F1
#
_cell.length_a   1.000
_cell.length_b   1.000
_cell.length_c   1.000
_cell.angle_alpha   90.00
_cell.angle_beta   90.00
_cell.angle_gamma   90.00
#
_symmetry.space_group_name_H-M   'P 1'
#
loop_
_entity.id
_entity.type
_entity.pdbx_description
1 polymer ?
#
loop_
_entity_poly.entity_id
_entity_poly.type
_entity_poly.pdbx_seq_one_letter_code
_entity_poly.pdbx_strand_id
1 'polypeptide(L)'
;MLLLLGAGALLVVAADELLDIFDDLATAPVVDVLDTLLLVFIVVELLSAVRITLAKRELVAEPFLLVGIIASIKEIVVLSVKAAEDIGTGEQFRDQMWEIGVLSVVVVLLGGTAWLLRLKEREPEESADA
;
A
#
# COMPACT_ATOMS: atom_id res chain seq x y z
N MET A 1 13.50 8.56 -37.02
CA MET A 1 14.82 8.89 -36.42
C MET A 1 14.70 9.94 -35.32
N LEU A 2 14.02 11.08 -35.54
CA LEU A 2 13.77 12.10 -34.51
C LEU A 2 13.06 11.55 -33.25
N LEU A 3 12.04 10.69 -33.42
CA LEU A 3 11.34 10.06 -32.28
C LEU A 3 12.23 9.11 -31.49
N LEU A 4 13.16 8.39 -32.14
CA LEU A 4 14.09 7.49 -31.46
C LEU A 4 15.13 8.28 -30.65
N LEU A 5 15.63 9.40 -31.20
CA LEU A 5 16.54 10.30 -30.49
C LEU A 5 15.85 10.99 -29.31
N GLY A 6 14.60 11.43 -29.49
CA GLY A 6 13.80 12.03 -28.43
C GLY A 6 13.48 11.03 -27.31
N ALA A 7 13.09 9.80 -27.66
CA ALA A 7 12.85 8.74 -26.68
C ALA A 7 14.13 8.35 -25.93
N GLY A 8 15.27 8.30 -26.62
CA GLY A 8 16.58 8.04 -26.00
C GLY A 8 16.99 9.14 -25.03
N ALA A 9 16.84 10.41 -25.39
CA ALA A 9 17.14 11.53 -24.51
C ALA A 9 16.24 11.52 -23.25
N LEU A 10 14.96 11.21 -23.40
CA LEU A 10 14.04 11.10 -22.27
C LEU A 10 14.42 9.94 -21.33
N LEU A 11 14.90 8.83 -21.90
CA LEU A 11 15.35 7.67 -21.14
C LEU A 11 16.58 7.97 -20.29
N VAL A 12 17.52 8.77 -20.80
CA VAL A 12 18.72 9.19 -20.06
C VAL A 12 18.33 10.11 -18.91
N VAL A 13 17.48 11.11 -19.14
CA VAL A 13 17.00 12.01 -18.08
C VAL A 13 16.28 11.22 -16.98
N ALA A 14 15.39 10.31 -17.36
CA ALA A 14 14.69 9.45 -16.41
C ALA A 14 15.65 8.51 -15.65
N ALA A 15 16.74 8.06 -16.28
CA ALA A 15 17.76 7.24 -15.63
C ALA A 15 18.59 8.06 -14.64
N ASP A 16 18.98 9.29 -14.99
CA ASP A 16 19.71 10.18 -14.09
C ASP A 16 18.86 10.58 -12.88
N GLU A 17 17.60 10.97 -13.08
CA GLU A 17 16.66 11.24 -11.99
C GLU A 17 16.47 10.03 -11.09
N LEU A 18 16.42 8.82 -11.66
CA LEU A 18 16.30 7.60 -10.89
C LEU A 18 17.56 7.34 -10.05
N LEU A 19 18.75 7.56 -10.58
CA LEU A 19 20.02 7.40 -9.85
C LEU A 19 20.18 8.44 -8.74
N ASP A 20 19.78 9.68 -8.97
CA ASP A 20 19.83 10.76 -7.98
C ASP A 20 18.93 10.43 -6.77
N ILE A 21 17.74 9.88 -7.01
CA ILE A 21 16.84 9.38 -5.95
C ILE A 21 17.50 8.23 -5.17
N PHE A 22 18.22 7.33 -5.85
CA PHE A 22 18.91 6.22 -5.18
C PHE A 22 20.07 6.68 -4.29
N ASP A 23 20.84 7.68 -4.72
CA ASP A 23 21.92 8.26 -3.90
C ASP A 23 21.37 9.05 -2.69
N ASP A 24 20.27 9.77 -2.88
CA ASP A 24 19.57 10.46 -1.79
C ASP A 24 19.05 9.44 -0.74
N LEU A 25 18.43 8.35 -1.20
CA LEU A 25 18.02 7.22 -0.34
C LEU A 25 19.20 6.56 0.39
N ALA A 26 20.37 6.47 -0.23
CA ALA A 26 21.53 5.83 0.39
C ALA A 26 22.14 6.67 1.53
N THR A 27 21.90 7.99 1.53
CA THR A 27 22.43 8.92 2.53
C THR A 27 21.38 9.34 3.57
N ALA A 28 20.10 9.06 3.31
CA ALA A 28 19.00 9.35 4.20
C ALA A 28 19.02 8.51 5.50
N PRO A 29 18.43 9.02 6.59
CA PRO A 29 18.12 8.22 7.77
C PRO A 29 17.35 6.94 7.41
N VAL A 30 17.64 5.82 8.08
CA VAL A 30 17.05 4.50 7.79
C VAL A 30 15.52 4.53 7.77
N VAL A 31 14.90 5.40 8.56
CA VAL A 31 13.43 5.52 8.64
C VAL A 31 12.83 6.26 7.46
N ASP A 32 13.51 7.26 6.91
CA ASP A 32 13.10 7.92 5.67
C ASP A 32 13.21 6.97 4.47
N VAL A 33 14.25 6.11 4.48
CA VAL A 33 14.40 5.03 3.51
C VAL A 33 13.27 4.03 3.63
N LEU A 34 12.92 3.61 4.85
CA LEU A 34 11.80 2.70 5.10
C LEU A 34 10.49 3.31 4.61
N ASP A 35 10.23 4.58 4.89
CA ASP A 35 9.01 5.28 4.45
C ASP A 35 8.91 5.30 2.92
N THR A 36 10.01 5.63 2.24
CA THR A 36 10.07 5.68 0.77
C THR A 36 9.94 4.29 0.15
N LEU A 37 10.64 3.27 0.67
CA LEU A 37 10.53 1.90 0.18
C LEU A 37 9.11 1.37 0.38
N LEU A 38 8.50 1.66 1.53
CA LEU A 38 7.13 1.25 1.77
C LEU A 38 6.16 2.06 0.91
N LEU A 39 6.41 3.33 0.58
CA LEU A 39 5.60 4.10 -0.38
C LEU A 39 5.63 3.46 -1.78
N VAL A 40 6.82 3.10 -2.26
CA VAL A 40 6.98 2.35 -3.52
C VAL A 40 6.22 1.03 -3.45
N PHE A 41 6.28 0.32 -2.32
CA PHE A 41 5.53 -0.90 -2.11
C PHE A 41 4.01 -0.69 -2.25
N ILE A 42 3.42 0.35 -1.64
CA ILE A 42 2.00 0.71 -1.87
C ILE A 42 1.73 0.88 -3.36
N VAL A 43 2.55 1.68 -4.05
CA VAL A 43 2.31 2.01 -5.45
C VAL A 43 2.34 0.73 -6.30
N VAL A 44 3.34 -0.14 -6.09
CA VAL A 44 3.44 -1.42 -6.80
C VAL A 44 2.23 -2.31 -6.52
N GLU A 45 1.77 -2.36 -5.28
CA GLU A 45 0.67 -3.22 -4.86
C GLU A 45 -0.70 -2.69 -5.34
N LEU A 46 -0.91 -1.38 -5.29
CA LEU A 46 -2.05 -0.71 -5.92
C LEU A 46 -2.05 -0.93 -7.44
N LEU A 47 -0.89 -0.80 -8.10
CA LEU A 47 -0.80 -1.06 -9.54
C LEU A 47 -1.14 -2.52 -9.86
N SER A 48 -0.70 -3.47 -9.03
CA SER A 48 -1.06 -4.89 -9.15
C SER A 48 -2.57 -5.11 -9.00
N ALA A 49 -3.18 -4.51 -7.97
CA ALA A 49 -4.63 -4.53 -7.75
C ALA A 49 -5.40 -3.98 -8.94
N VAL A 50 -5.01 -2.80 -9.42
CA VAL A 50 -5.61 -2.12 -10.57
C VAL A 50 -5.45 -2.97 -11.83
N ARG A 51 -4.30 -3.61 -12.05
CA ARG A 51 -4.11 -4.55 -13.15
C ARG A 51 -5.08 -5.72 -13.06
N ILE A 52 -5.28 -6.29 -11.88
CA ILE A 52 -6.21 -7.41 -11.67
C ILE A 52 -7.66 -6.97 -11.91
N THR A 53 -8.06 -5.80 -11.42
CA THR A 53 -9.40 -5.23 -11.66
C THR A 53 -9.64 -4.95 -13.15
N LEU A 54 -8.67 -4.36 -13.84
CA LEU A 54 -8.74 -4.09 -15.29
C LEU A 54 -8.80 -5.38 -16.11
N ALA A 55 -8.10 -6.44 -15.68
CA ALA A 55 -8.13 -7.74 -16.35
C ALA A 55 -9.48 -8.45 -16.21
N LYS A 56 -10.17 -8.31 -15.07
CA LYS A 56 -11.44 -8.99 -14.79
C LYS A 56 -12.69 -8.17 -15.16
N ARG A 57 -12.56 -6.85 -15.41
CA ARG A 57 -13.67 -5.92 -15.73
C ARG A 57 -14.84 -5.90 -14.73
N GLU A 58 -14.65 -6.46 -13.53
CA GLU A 58 -15.59 -6.38 -12.41
C GLU A 58 -14.82 -6.01 -11.14
N LEU A 59 -15.38 -5.06 -10.38
CA LEU A 59 -14.91 -4.74 -9.03
C LEU A 59 -15.37 -5.85 -8.09
N VAL A 60 -14.65 -6.97 -8.10
CA VAL A 60 -14.82 -8.00 -7.08
C VAL A 60 -14.36 -7.37 -5.76
N ALA A 61 -15.25 -7.31 -4.77
CA ALA A 61 -14.97 -6.65 -3.50
C ALA A 61 -13.79 -7.30 -2.76
N GLU A 62 -13.57 -8.60 -2.98
CA GLU A 62 -12.53 -9.38 -2.32
C GLU A 62 -11.09 -8.89 -2.60
N PRO A 63 -10.60 -8.75 -3.86
CA PRO A 63 -9.27 -8.21 -4.14
C PRO A 63 -9.11 -6.74 -3.72
N PHE A 64 -10.18 -5.93 -3.81
CA PHE A 64 -10.12 -4.54 -3.37
C PHE A 64 -9.95 -4.41 -1.85
N LEU A 65 -10.68 -5.22 -1.08
CA LEU A 65 -10.55 -5.27 0.39
C LEU A 65 -9.19 -5.78 0.82
N LEU A 66 -8.64 -6.80 0.13
CA LEU A 66 -7.31 -7.32 0.43
C LEU A 66 -6.24 -6.23 0.30
N VAL A 67 -6.33 -5.42 -0.74
CA VAL A 67 -5.40 -4.32 -1.00
C VAL A 67 -5.54 -3.20 0.02
N GLY A 68 -6.77 -2.88 0.44
CA GLY A 68 -7.01 -1.94 1.53
C GLY A 68 -6.43 -2.40 2.87
N ILE A 69 -6.52 -3.70 3.17
CA ILE A 69 -5.89 -4.31 4.37
C ILE A 69 -4.36 -4.19 4.30
N ILE A 70 -3.75 -4.55 3.16
CA ILE A 70 -2.29 -4.51 3.01
C ILE A 70 -1.76 -3.07 3.09
N ALA A 71 -2.44 -2.10 2.45
CA ALA A 71 -2.07 -0.69 2.53
C ALA A 71 -2.10 -0.17 3.99
N SER A 72 -3.15 -0.54 4.74
CA SER A 72 -3.28 -0.17 6.15
C SER A 72 -2.19 -0.79 7.03
N ILE A 73 -1.83 -2.06 6.80
CA ILE A 73 -0.74 -2.74 7.52
C ILE A 73 0.61 -2.05 7.29
N LYS A 74 0.90 -1.64 6.06
CA LYS A 74 2.16 -0.97 5.75
C LYS A 74 2.28 0.38 6.47
N GLU A 75 1.21 1.16 6.53
CA GLU A 75 1.23 2.44 7.26
C GLU A 75 1.47 2.25 8.76
N ILE A 76 0.89 1.20 9.36
CA ILE A 76 1.16 0.79 10.74
C ILE A 76 2.66 0.52 10.95
N VAL A 77 3.32 -0.16 10.00
CA VAL A 77 4.76 -0.48 10.09
C VAL A 77 5.62 0.79 10.04
N VAL A 78 5.34 1.72 9.11
CA VAL A 78 6.06 3.02 9.03
C VAL A 78 5.91 3.79 10.34
N LEU A 79 4.67 3.97 10.78
CA LEU A 79 4.36 4.75 11.98
C LEU A 79 4.95 4.13 13.25
N SER A 80 4.99 2.80 13.34
CA SER A 80 5.61 2.11 14.48
C SER A 80 7.10 2.38 14.57
N VAL A 81 7.78 2.51 13.42
CA VAL A 81 9.22 2.80 13.38
C VAL A 81 9.48 4.28 13.68
N LYS A 82 8.69 5.21 13.11
CA LYS A 82 8.75 6.65 13.47
C LYS A 82 8.49 6.87 14.96
N ALA A 83 7.51 6.17 15.53
CA ALA A 83 7.23 6.18 16.96
C ALA A 83 8.36 5.60 17.81
N ALA A 84 9.16 4.67 17.30
CA ALA A 84 10.33 4.17 18.00
C ALA A 84 11.48 5.20 18.04
N GLU A 85 11.58 6.08 17.04
CA GLU A 85 12.56 7.19 17.04
C GLU A 85 12.14 8.34 17.96
N ASP A 86 10.83 8.58 18.08
CA ASP A 86 10.25 9.64 18.92
C ASP A 86 10.04 9.21 20.40
N ILE A 87 10.69 8.13 20.83
CA ILE A 87 10.64 7.70 22.24
C ILE A 87 11.32 8.76 23.12
N GLY A 88 10.49 9.52 23.84
CA GLY A 88 10.93 10.58 24.75
C GLY A 88 10.29 11.94 24.45
N THR A 89 9.78 12.15 23.24
CA THR A 89 8.97 13.32 22.86
C THR A 89 7.49 13.00 23.09
N GLY A 90 7.07 13.11 24.36
CA GLY A 90 5.77 12.59 24.84
C GLY A 90 4.50 13.11 24.14
N GLU A 91 4.55 14.21 23.38
CA GLU A 91 3.43 14.65 22.54
C GLU A 91 3.40 13.94 21.17
N GLN A 92 4.53 13.91 20.45
CA GLN A 92 4.63 13.27 19.13
C GLN A 92 4.41 11.77 19.19
N PHE A 93 5.03 11.11 20.18
CA PHE A 93 4.85 9.67 20.39
C PHE A 93 3.38 9.31 20.65
N ARG A 94 2.66 10.15 21.39
CA ARG A 94 1.24 9.91 21.72
C ARG A 94 0.34 10.09 20.49
N ASP A 95 0.64 11.07 19.64
CA ASP A 95 -0.11 11.30 18.40
C ASP A 95 0.05 10.12 17.43
N GLN A 96 1.29 9.68 17.22
CA GLN A 96 1.60 8.50 16.40
C GLN A 96 0.96 7.22 16.94
N MET A 97 0.95 7.04 18.27
CA MET A 97 0.27 5.89 18.90
C MET A 97 -1.24 5.91 18.63
N TRP A 98 -1.84 7.10 18.55
CA TRP A 98 -3.26 7.25 18.25
C TRP A 98 -3.58 6.96 16.80
N GLU A 99 -2.73 7.41 15.89
CA GLU A 99 -2.83 7.09 14.47
C GLU A 99 -2.71 5.58 14.22
N ILE A 100 -1.75 4.89 14.85
CA ILE A 100 -1.61 3.43 14.81
C ILE A 100 -2.88 2.74 15.35
N GLY A 101 -3.45 3.26 16.43
CA GLY A 101 -4.69 2.75 17.02
C GLY A 101 -5.86 2.83 16.03
N VAL A 102 -6.04 3.97 15.37
CA VAL A 102 -7.08 4.18 14.35
C VAL A 102 -6.88 3.24 13.17
N LEU A 103 -5.65 3.13 12.65
CA LEU A 103 -5.34 2.22 11.54
C LEU A 103 -5.61 0.75 11.89
N SER A 104 -5.30 0.34 13.11
CA SER A 104 -5.60 -1.01 13.59
C SER A 104 -7.10 -1.30 13.59
N VAL A 105 -7.92 -0.32 14.00
CA VAL A 105 -9.39 -0.43 13.93
C VAL A 105 -9.86 -0.55 12.48
N VAL A 106 -9.30 0.24 11.56
CA VAL A 106 -9.61 0.15 10.12
C VAL A 106 -9.30 -1.24 9.56
N VAL A 107 -8.13 -1.81 9.89
CA VAL A 107 -7.76 -3.17 9.48
C VAL A 107 -8.78 -4.21 9.96
N VAL A 108 -9.22 -4.12 11.22
CA VAL A 108 -10.23 -5.04 11.78
C VAL A 108 -11.58 -4.88 11.07
N LEU A 109 -12.01 -3.66 10.77
CA LEU A 109 -13.25 -3.39 10.04
C LEU A 109 -13.22 -3.92 8.60
N LEU A 110 -12.09 -3.72 7.90
CA LEU A 110 -11.88 -4.26 6.56
C LEU A 110 -11.84 -5.79 6.58
N GLY A 111 -11.15 -6.39 7.55
CA GLY A 111 -11.12 -7.84 7.76
C GLY A 111 -12.51 -8.41 8.07
N GLY A 112 -13.30 -7.73 8.91
CA GLY A 112 -14.68 -8.10 9.20
C GLY A 112 -15.58 -8.02 7.97
N THR A 113 -15.42 -6.98 7.15
CA THR A 113 -16.16 -6.82 5.87
C THR A 113 -15.80 -7.95 4.90
N ALA A 114 -14.51 -8.27 4.76
CA ALA A 114 -14.04 -9.36 3.93
C ALA A 114 -14.57 -10.72 4.42
N TRP A 115 -14.59 -10.94 5.73
CA TRP A 115 -15.15 -12.15 6.32
C TRP A 115 -16.66 -12.29 6.06
N LEU A 116 -17.41 -11.18 6.17
CA LEU A 116 -18.85 -11.16 5.93
C LEU A 116 -19.19 -11.45 4.46
N LEU A 117 -18.40 -10.93 3.52
CA LEU A 117 -18.55 -11.24 2.09
C LEU A 117 -18.27 -12.72 1.80
N ARG A 118 -17.20 -13.27 2.38
CA ARG A 118 -16.86 -14.70 2.26
C ARG A 118 -17.92 -15.62 2.87
N LEU A 119 -18.65 -15.17 3.89
CA LEU A 119 -19.74 -15.93 4.46
C LEU A 119 -20.94 -16.00 3.51
N LYS A 120 -21.24 -14.90 2.81
CA LYS A 120 -22.37 -14.82 1.86
C LYS A 120 -22.14 -15.60 0.57
N GLU A 121 -20.89 -15.75 0.13
CA GLU A 121 -20.55 -16.59 -1.03
C GLU A 121 -20.63 -18.11 -0.72
N ARG A 122 -20.78 -18.50 0.56
CA ARG A 122 -20.90 -19.90 1.00
C ARG A 122 -22.33 -20.41 1.14
N GLU A 123 -23.34 -19.68 0.65
CA GLU A 123 -24.70 -20.20 0.46
C GLU A 123 -24.96 -20.56 -1.02
N PRO A 124 -24.43 -21.69 -1.54
CA PRO A 124 -24.90 -22.24 -2.81
C PRO A 124 -26.18 -23.06 -2.57
N GLU A 125 -27.25 -22.66 -3.27
CA GLU A 125 -28.31 -23.55 -3.79
C GLU A 125 -28.92 -24.59 -2.84
N GLU A 126 -29.81 -24.18 -1.93
CA GLU A 126 -30.86 -25.06 -1.39
C GLU A 126 -32.24 -24.46 -1.69
N SER A 127 -32.62 -24.47 -2.97
CA SER A 127 -34.01 -24.27 -3.44
C SER A 127 -34.12 -24.59 -4.93
N ALA A 128 -33.69 -25.79 -5.31
CA ALA A 128 -34.02 -26.39 -6.60
C ALA A 128 -34.18 -27.92 -6.45
N ASP A 129 -35.07 -28.35 -5.56
CA ASP A 129 -35.92 -29.53 -5.80
C ASP A 129 -37.01 -29.59 -4.72
N ALA A 130 -38.22 -29.16 -5.11
CA ALA A 130 -39.48 -29.43 -4.45
C ALA A 130 -40.52 -29.74 -5.53
#